data_AF-A0A5W3ERN0-F1
#
_entry.id   AF-A0A5W3ERN0-F1
#
_cell.length_a   1.000
_cell.length_b   1.000
_cell.length_c   1.000
_cell.angle_alpha   90.00
_cell.angle_beta   90.00
_cell.angle_gamma   90.00
#
_symmetry.space_group_name_H-M   'P 1'
#
loop_
_entity.id
_entity.type
_entity.pdbx_description
1 polymer ?
#
loop_
_entity_poly.entity_id
_entity_poly.type
_entity_poly.pdbx_seq_one_letter_code
_entity_poly.pdbx_strand_id
1 'polypeptide(L)'
;MSNETDKNDPGYDPNTDYDNSYQNPNNIDAVPSVADYFDRRLSDAKPTTAYNVNDELSGWNDRIRLTLGLGLAAQRVTNPYMGFNHMMASNPTPVNREYGGLTFITRPDFNLCFDNIANSRKMSNMASQPKSSLDYSILAALDPDFELGFSDSPMEDGRRKNRLGTPFMKDIMFDNLQAFIPLLSTQMLSLSGMPDQSVDNWMSEEGLMREQWGMVDSTHEINNQYSMSMSLNNPYGNPIMRMMGVWLEYMSGIKMGKFKPKMRNSIQRRIDYQSRMYGFKYDALGNITRFWTACVCWPMNDNAGQMANVDNTKPQLNDDTTINLNWQCIGARFDDPLYMEMFNLTVSMFNPDMMPQPGSVAAGNFIPIAEDQLVPIAPQLLPLFNYYGYPHIDSLRRKLTWYVYQADYQFILKRAGLL
;
A
#
# COMPACT_ATOMS: atom_id res chain seq x y z
N MET A 1 60.29 -44.81 -11.78
CA MET A 1 61.30 -43.75 -11.65
C MET A 1 61.21 -42.88 -12.89
N SER A 2 61.07 -41.57 -12.68
CA SER A 2 61.28 -40.44 -13.63
C SER A 2 60.45 -40.43 -14.92
N ASN A 3 60.00 -39.30 -15.47
CA ASN A 3 60.03 -37.88 -15.12
C ASN A 3 59.07 -37.18 -16.11
N GLU A 4 58.44 -36.11 -15.64
CA GLU A 4 58.16 -34.87 -16.40
C GLU A 4 57.73 -34.96 -17.87
N THR A 5 56.43 -34.95 -18.17
CA THR A 5 55.95 -34.60 -19.53
C THR A 5 54.62 -33.83 -19.63
N ASP A 6 54.10 -33.19 -18.58
CA ASP A 6 52.78 -32.50 -18.68
C ASP A 6 52.83 -30.96 -18.59
N LYS A 7 53.97 -30.32 -18.90
CA LYS A 7 54.09 -28.85 -18.92
C LYS A 7 53.94 -28.19 -20.30
N ASN A 8 53.64 -28.94 -21.36
CA ASN A 8 53.59 -28.43 -22.74
C ASN A 8 52.23 -28.59 -23.43
N ASP A 9 51.12 -28.65 -22.68
CA ASP A 9 49.76 -28.61 -23.25
C ASP A 9 49.27 -27.14 -23.34
N PRO A 10 48.69 -26.68 -24.46
CA PRO A 10 48.31 -25.27 -24.69
C PRO A 10 47.05 -24.84 -23.94
N GLY A 11 46.90 -25.30 -22.69
CA GLY A 11 45.83 -24.94 -21.76
C GLY A 11 46.29 -24.89 -20.29
N TYR A 12 47.59 -24.99 -20.01
CA TYR A 12 48.11 -24.88 -18.64
C TYR A 12 48.17 -23.41 -18.18
N ASP A 13 47.28 -23.04 -17.25
CA ASP A 13 47.29 -21.74 -16.56
C ASP A 13 48.16 -21.82 -15.29
N PRO A 14 49.29 -21.09 -15.22
CA PRO A 14 50.20 -21.10 -14.06
C PRO A 14 49.60 -20.52 -12.78
N ASN A 15 48.36 -19.99 -12.80
CA ASN A 15 47.65 -19.53 -11.60
C ASN A 15 46.85 -20.63 -10.88
N THR A 16 46.94 -21.89 -11.31
CA THR A 16 46.21 -23.03 -10.70
C THR A 16 47.02 -23.88 -9.73
N ASP A 17 48.23 -23.46 -9.35
CA ASP A 17 48.92 -24.00 -8.17
C ASP A 17 48.15 -23.57 -6.90
N TYR A 18 47.12 -24.35 -6.57
CA TYR A 18 46.48 -24.28 -5.27
C TYR A 18 47.50 -24.68 -4.21
N ASP A 19 47.94 -23.68 -3.45
CA ASP A 19 48.62 -23.88 -2.19
C ASP A 19 47.69 -24.67 -1.24
N ASN A 20 48.03 -25.94 -1.03
CA ASN A 20 47.34 -26.86 -0.10
C ASN A 20 47.51 -26.46 1.38
N SER A 21 47.91 -25.23 1.68
CA SER A 21 48.01 -24.70 3.04
C SER A 21 46.69 -24.18 3.61
N TYR A 22 45.63 -24.08 2.80
CA TYR A 22 44.28 -23.81 3.32
C TYR A 22 43.66 -25.08 3.89
N GLN A 23 43.54 -25.09 5.21
CA GLN A 23 42.95 -26.14 6.03
C GLN A 23 41.70 -26.76 5.39
N ASN A 24 41.79 -28.05 5.08
CA ASN A 24 40.67 -28.88 4.69
C ASN A 24 39.58 -28.80 5.79
N PRO A 25 38.39 -28.24 5.52
CA PRO A 25 37.31 -28.13 6.51
C PRO A 25 36.68 -29.50 6.85
N ASN A 26 37.09 -30.57 6.17
CA ASN A 26 36.62 -31.94 6.40
C ASN A 26 37.66 -32.84 7.07
N ASN A 27 38.67 -32.26 7.75
CA ASN A 27 39.54 -33.08 8.59
C ASN A 27 38.74 -33.60 9.80
N ILE A 28 38.35 -34.88 9.76
CA ILE A 28 37.62 -35.55 10.85
C ILE A 28 38.45 -35.59 12.15
N ASP A 29 39.78 -35.45 12.02
CA ASP A 29 40.72 -35.36 13.14
C ASP A 29 40.79 -33.95 13.77
N ALA A 30 40.09 -32.96 13.19
CA ALA A 30 39.96 -31.60 13.74
C ALA A 30 38.64 -31.38 14.50
N VAL A 31 37.82 -32.42 14.66
CA VAL A 31 36.64 -32.39 15.53
C VAL A 31 37.07 -32.85 16.92
N PRO A 32 37.19 -31.97 17.93
CA PRO A 32 37.53 -32.40 19.28
C PRO A 32 36.43 -33.35 19.75
N SER A 33 36.81 -34.56 20.16
CA SER A 33 35.85 -35.49 20.73
C SER A 33 35.26 -34.88 22.01
N VAL A 34 34.01 -35.22 22.33
CA VAL A 34 33.40 -34.81 23.61
C VAL A 34 34.26 -35.30 24.79
N ALA A 35 35.00 -36.41 24.61
CA ALA A 35 35.97 -36.92 25.57
C ALA A 35 37.21 -36.00 25.73
N ASP A 36 37.80 -35.51 24.63
CA ASP A 36 38.93 -34.55 24.68
C ASP A 36 38.56 -33.23 25.36
N TYR A 37 37.29 -32.81 25.25
CA TYR A 37 36.78 -31.62 25.93
C TYR A 37 36.69 -31.82 27.46
N PHE A 38 36.31 -33.01 27.92
CA PHE A 38 36.34 -33.34 29.35
C PHE A 38 37.76 -33.52 29.89
N ASP A 39 38.68 -34.06 29.10
CA ASP A 39 40.09 -34.20 29.52
C ASP A 39 40.80 -32.84 29.65
N ARG A 40 40.44 -31.84 28.84
CA ARG A 40 40.97 -30.47 28.97
C ARG A 40 40.43 -29.70 30.19
N ARG A 41 39.36 -30.16 30.85
CA ARG A 41 38.90 -29.61 32.15
C ARG A 41 39.79 -30.00 33.32
N LEU A 42 40.58 -31.07 33.19
CA LEU A 42 41.51 -31.54 34.23
C LEU A 42 42.91 -30.92 34.11
N SER A 43 43.13 -30.04 33.12
CA SER A 43 44.38 -29.32 32.93
C SER A 43 44.34 -27.99 33.71
N ASP A 44 45.23 -27.85 34.70
CA ASP A 44 45.44 -26.65 35.53
C ASP A 44 45.89 -25.38 34.76
N ALA A 45 45.98 -25.43 33.44
CA ALA A 45 46.28 -24.27 32.62
C ALA A 45 45.00 -23.45 32.36
N LYS A 46 44.80 -22.40 33.18
CA LYS A 46 43.74 -21.40 33.01
C LYS A 46 43.66 -20.94 31.54
N PRO A 47 42.52 -21.07 30.85
CA PRO A 47 42.35 -20.39 29.57
C PRO A 47 42.46 -18.87 29.78
N THR A 48 43.27 -18.21 28.95
CA THR A 48 43.60 -16.78 28.99
C THR A 48 42.43 -15.85 28.61
N THR A 49 41.25 -16.41 28.34
CA THR A 49 40.01 -15.68 28.11
C THR A 49 38.95 -16.16 29.11
N ALA A 50 38.23 -15.21 29.72
CA ALA A 50 37.20 -15.52 30.69
C ALA A 50 36.13 -16.42 30.05
N TYR A 51 36.01 -17.65 30.57
CA TYR A 51 35.04 -18.63 30.14
C TYR A 51 33.62 -18.11 30.43
N ASN A 52 32.91 -17.74 29.36
CA ASN A 52 31.51 -17.31 29.43
C ASN A 52 30.61 -18.46 28.97
N VAL A 53 29.95 -19.12 29.93
CA VAL A 53 29.04 -20.26 29.69
C VAL A 53 27.97 -19.94 28.64
N ASN A 54 27.54 -18.68 28.55
CA ASN A 54 26.51 -18.24 27.60
C ASN A 54 27.00 -18.27 26.14
N ASP A 55 28.29 -18.05 25.91
CA ASP A 55 28.89 -18.04 24.56
C ASP A 55 29.11 -19.47 24.05
N GLU A 56 29.35 -20.43 24.94
CA GLU A 56 29.37 -21.85 24.55
C GLU A 56 27.97 -22.41 24.30
N LEU A 57 26.97 -22.03 25.10
CA LEU A 57 25.59 -22.47 24.89
C LEU A 57 25.03 -21.96 23.55
N SER A 58 25.36 -20.73 23.16
CA SER A 58 24.96 -20.17 21.86
C SER A 58 25.65 -20.90 20.71
N GLY A 59 26.96 -21.16 20.82
CA GLY A 59 27.72 -21.94 19.84
C GLY A 59 27.21 -23.38 19.67
N TRP A 60 26.82 -24.05 20.75
CA TRP A 60 26.21 -25.39 20.69
C TRP A 60 24.81 -25.35 20.06
N ASN A 61 23.99 -24.37 20.40
CA ASN A 61 22.67 -24.19 19.81
C ASN A 61 22.77 -23.95 18.29
N ASP A 62 23.73 -23.14 17.85
CA ASP A 62 23.97 -22.86 16.44
C ASP A 62 24.51 -24.07 15.68
N ARG A 63 25.42 -24.86 16.28
CA ARG A 63 25.88 -26.13 15.71
C ARG A 63 24.75 -27.15 15.55
N ILE A 64 23.92 -27.35 16.58
CA ILE A 64 22.77 -28.26 16.52
C ILE A 64 21.81 -27.83 15.40
N ARG A 65 21.57 -26.52 15.26
CA ARG A 65 20.71 -25.98 14.19
C ARG A 65 21.31 -26.17 12.81
N LEU A 66 22.63 -26.04 12.66
CA LEU A 66 23.33 -26.32 11.41
C LEU A 66 23.30 -27.81 11.06
N THR A 67 23.49 -28.71 12.03
CA THR A 67 23.40 -30.16 11.83
C THR A 67 21.99 -30.62 11.47
N LEU A 68 20.96 -29.97 12.04
CA LEU A 68 19.56 -30.18 11.66
C LEU A 68 19.18 -29.47 10.34
N GLY A 69 20.15 -28.85 9.65
CA GLY A 69 20.03 -28.08 8.41
C GLY A 69 18.98 -26.97 8.44
N LEU A 70 18.66 -26.49 9.65
CA LEU A 70 17.85 -25.30 9.88
C LEU A 70 18.66 -24.01 9.68
N GLY A 71 19.99 -24.12 9.59
CA GLY A 71 20.91 -23.01 9.55
C GLY A 71 20.90 -22.13 10.80
N LEU A 72 21.74 -21.10 10.79
CA LEU A 72 21.74 -20.08 11.84
C LEU A 72 20.38 -19.36 11.88
N ALA A 73 19.84 -19.10 13.07
CA ALA A 73 18.49 -18.53 13.22
C ALA A 73 18.32 -17.18 12.50
N ALA A 74 19.37 -16.34 12.50
CA ALA A 74 19.39 -15.07 11.77
C ALA A 74 19.42 -15.24 10.24
N GLN A 75 19.86 -16.39 9.74
CA GLN A 75 20.05 -16.65 8.31
C GLN A 75 18.96 -17.53 7.70
N ARG A 76 17.95 -17.95 8.46
CA ARG A 76 16.88 -18.84 7.95
C ARG A 76 16.18 -18.31 6.71
N VAL A 77 16.00 -17.00 6.62
CA VAL A 77 15.41 -16.33 5.45
C VAL A 77 16.43 -16.20 4.31
N THR A 78 17.72 -16.04 4.62
CA THR A 78 18.77 -15.84 3.61
C THR A 78 19.31 -17.15 3.02
N ASN A 79 19.23 -18.26 3.76
CA ASN A 79 19.73 -19.57 3.34
C ASN A 79 19.13 -20.09 2.03
N PRO A 80 17.81 -19.99 1.76
CA PRO A 80 17.25 -20.35 0.45
C PRO A 80 17.83 -19.55 -0.72
N TYR A 81 18.33 -18.33 -0.49
CA TYR A 81 18.94 -17.52 -1.55
C TYR A 81 20.39 -17.89 -1.82
N MET A 82 21.08 -18.53 -0.86
CA MET A 82 22.52 -18.81 -0.94
C MET A 82 22.84 -20.22 -1.44
N GLY A 83 21.94 -21.20 -1.26
CA GLY A 83 22.26 -22.57 -1.62
C GLY A 83 21.05 -23.49 -1.74
N PHE A 84 21.30 -24.64 -2.34
CA PHE A 84 20.29 -25.67 -2.50
C PHE A 84 20.02 -26.39 -1.18
N ASN A 85 18.75 -26.75 -0.98
CA ASN A 85 18.34 -27.53 0.18
C ASN A 85 18.71 -29.00 -0.01
N HIS A 86 19.83 -29.42 0.60
CA HIS A 86 20.29 -30.80 0.57
C HIS A 86 19.48 -31.76 1.48
N MET A 87 18.61 -31.24 2.34
CA MET A 87 17.78 -32.07 3.23
C MET A 87 16.53 -32.63 2.55
N MET A 88 16.23 -32.22 1.31
CA MET A 88 15.07 -32.67 0.51
C MET A 88 13.70 -32.53 1.21
N ALA A 89 13.62 -31.92 2.39
CA ALA A 89 12.42 -31.61 3.14
C ALA A 89 12.08 -30.12 2.98
N SER A 90 10.79 -29.77 2.96
CA SER A 90 10.36 -28.38 2.84
C SER A 90 11.00 -27.51 3.94
N ASN A 91 11.62 -26.39 3.56
CA ASN A 91 12.36 -25.54 4.48
C ASN A 91 11.41 -24.98 5.56
N PRO A 92 11.73 -25.06 6.86
CA PRO A 92 10.89 -24.54 7.93
C PRO A 92 10.99 -23.01 8.10
N THR A 93 11.09 -22.28 6.98
CA THR A 93 10.86 -20.83 7.00
C THR A 93 9.39 -20.57 7.31
N PRO A 94 9.07 -19.62 8.22
CA PRO A 94 7.70 -19.26 8.50
C PRO A 94 6.96 -18.88 7.20
N VAL A 95 5.78 -19.47 6.99
CA VAL A 95 4.90 -19.08 5.88
C VAL A 95 4.53 -17.61 6.05
N ASN A 96 4.59 -16.84 4.96
CA ASN A 96 4.17 -15.44 4.96
C ASN A 96 2.70 -15.33 5.38
N ARG A 97 2.44 -14.74 6.54
CA ARG A 97 1.09 -14.45 7.06
C ARG A 97 0.87 -12.95 6.97
N GLU A 98 0.03 -12.54 6.02
CA GLU A 98 -0.35 -11.14 5.84
C GLU A 98 -1.60 -10.83 6.68
N TYR A 99 -1.58 -9.69 7.35
CA TYR A 99 -2.73 -9.15 8.06
C TYR A 99 -3.56 -8.26 7.14
N GLY A 100 -4.80 -7.99 7.55
CA GLY A 100 -5.78 -7.22 6.78
C GLY A 100 -5.20 -5.90 6.23
N GLY A 101 -5.56 -5.58 4.99
CA GLY A 101 -5.04 -4.42 4.28
C GLY A 101 -5.97 -3.20 4.33
N LEU A 102 -5.42 -2.04 3.98
CA LEU A 102 -6.19 -0.81 3.76
C LEU A 102 -6.17 -0.43 2.28
N THR A 103 -7.34 -0.06 1.77
CA THR A 103 -7.49 0.49 0.41
C THR A 103 -7.93 1.94 0.51
N PHE A 104 -7.27 2.83 -0.22
CA PHE A 104 -7.57 4.25 -0.29
C PHE A 104 -8.01 4.62 -1.69
N ILE A 105 -9.08 5.40 -1.80
CA ILE A 105 -9.60 5.89 -3.08
C ILE A 105 -9.53 7.40 -3.05
N THR A 106 -8.81 8.01 -3.99
CA THR A 106 -8.67 9.46 -4.04
C THR A 106 -10.00 10.11 -4.40
N ARG A 107 -10.26 11.28 -3.84
CA ARG A 107 -11.42 12.08 -4.25
C ARG A 107 -11.29 12.52 -5.72
N PRO A 108 -12.39 12.48 -6.51
CA PRO A 108 -12.42 13.10 -7.83
C PRO A 108 -12.45 14.63 -7.71
N ASP A 109 -12.32 15.36 -8.81
CA ASP A 109 -12.36 16.84 -8.84
C ASP A 109 -13.62 17.33 -9.59
N PHE A 110 -14.80 16.93 -9.11
CA PHE A 110 -16.06 17.34 -9.73
C PHE A 110 -16.24 18.85 -9.68
N ASN A 111 -16.97 19.42 -10.63
CA ASN A 111 -17.40 20.81 -10.59
C ASN A 111 -18.81 20.92 -10.02
N LEU A 112 -18.94 20.89 -8.70
CA LEU A 112 -20.23 21.01 -8.01
C LEU A 112 -20.52 22.48 -7.63
N CYS A 113 -20.28 23.41 -8.55
CA CYS A 113 -20.69 24.81 -8.38
C CYS A 113 -22.22 24.97 -8.48
N PHE A 114 -22.75 26.07 -7.96
CA PHE A 114 -24.20 26.33 -7.91
C PHE A 114 -24.89 26.16 -9.28
N ASP A 115 -24.29 26.73 -10.34
CA ASP A 115 -24.84 26.65 -11.70
C ASP A 115 -24.89 25.22 -12.25
N ASN A 116 -23.91 24.39 -11.90
CA ASN A 116 -23.87 23.00 -12.33
C ASN A 116 -24.88 22.18 -11.53
N ILE A 117 -24.91 22.34 -10.21
CA ILE A 117 -25.86 21.64 -9.33
C ILE A 117 -27.31 21.93 -9.74
N ALA A 118 -27.63 23.17 -10.13
CA ALA A 118 -28.97 23.55 -10.58
C ALA A 118 -29.44 22.77 -11.83
N ASN A 119 -28.52 22.24 -12.64
CA ASN A 119 -28.86 21.44 -13.82
C ASN A 119 -29.34 20.02 -13.47
N SER A 120 -29.13 19.56 -12.24
CA SER A 120 -29.69 18.31 -11.73
C SER A 120 -30.65 18.55 -10.57
N ARG A 121 -31.88 18.06 -10.73
CA ARG A 121 -32.89 18.10 -9.66
C ARG A 121 -32.47 17.29 -8.43
N LYS A 122 -31.75 16.17 -8.63
CA LYS A 122 -31.30 15.31 -7.54
C LYS A 122 -30.20 15.98 -6.73
N MET A 123 -29.15 16.47 -7.40
CA MET A 123 -28.05 17.18 -6.74
C MET A 123 -28.53 18.49 -6.10
N SER A 124 -29.44 19.23 -6.74
CA SER A 124 -30.05 20.42 -6.16
C SER A 124 -30.83 20.13 -4.88
N ASN A 125 -31.58 19.02 -4.83
CA ASN A 125 -32.29 18.59 -3.62
C ASN A 125 -31.33 18.10 -2.51
N MET A 126 -30.17 17.55 -2.86
CA MET A 126 -29.14 17.18 -1.89
C MET A 126 -28.45 18.42 -1.31
N ALA A 127 -28.18 19.43 -2.15
CA ALA A 127 -27.57 20.68 -1.73
C ALA A 127 -28.51 21.58 -0.90
N SER A 128 -29.83 21.40 -0.99
CA SER A 128 -30.82 22.10 -0.18
C SER A 128 -31.06 21.50 1.22
N GLN A 129 -30.53 20.29 1.47
CA GLN A 129 -30.55 19.67 2.80
C GLN A 129 -29.72 20.49 3.81
N PRO A 130 -29.96 20.32 5.13
CA PRO A 130 -29.10 20.94 6.13
C PRO A 130 -27.63 20.52 5.93
N LYS A 131 -26.70 21.41 6.24
CA LYS A 131 -25.25 21.19 6.04
C LYS A 131 -24.69 19.98 6.81
N SER A 132 -25.33 19.66 7.94
CA SER A 132 -25.04 18.47 8.74
C SER A 132 -25.62 17.17 8.16
N SER A 133 -26.32 17.24 7.03
CA SER A 133 -26.88 16.07 6.37
C SER A 133 -25.79 15.22 5.73
N LEU A 134 -26.05 13.92 5.70
CA LEU A 134 -25.26 12.94 4.97
C LEU A 134 -25.18 13.27 3.47
N ASP A 135 -26.27 13.75 2.88
CA ASP A 135 -26.31 14.10 1.45
C ASP A 135 -25.35 15.25 1.12
N TYR A 136 -25.28 16.24 2.01
CA TYR A 136 -24.38 17.37 1.86
C TYR A 136 -22.91 16.94 2.01
N SER A 137 -22.65 16.06 2.97
CA SER A 137 -21.33 15.49 3.22
C SER A 137 -20.84 14.62 2.04
N ILE A 138 -21.74 13.93 1.34
CA ILE A 138 -21.41 13.19 0.11
C ILE A 138 -20.96 14.14 -1.01
N LEU A 139 -21.66 15.26 -1.21
CA LEU A 139 -21.26 16.25 -2.22
C LEU A 139 -19.89 16.84 -1.89
N ALA A 140 -19.66 17.18 -0.62
CA ALA A 140 -18.37 17.68 -0.12
C ALA A 140 -17.24 16.64 -0.28
N ALA A 141 -17.54 15.34 -0.16
CA ALA A 141 -16.57 14.27 -0.38
C ALA A 141 -16.20 14.05 -1.86
N LEU A 142 -17.02 14.52 -2.81
CA LEU A 142 -16.79 14.35 -4.25
C LEU A 142 -16.21 15.59 -4.94
N ASP A 143 -16.20 16.75 -4.26
CA ASP A 143 -15.61 17.99 -4.77
C ASP A 143 -14.68 18.63 -3.70
N PRO A 144 -13.35 18.63 -3.92
CA PRO A 144 -12.37 19.28 -3.04
C PRO A 144 -12.50 20.80 -2.92
N ASP A 145 -13.08 21.44 -3.94
CA ASP A 145 -13.27 22.89 -4.03
C ASP A 145 -14.76 23.23 -4.02
N PHE A 146 -15.53 22.48 -3.23
CA PHE A 146 -16.98 22.59 -3.14
C PHE A 146 -17.38 23.99 -2.65
N GLU A 147 -17.89 24.82 -3.55
CA GLU A 147 -18.16 26.25 -3.29
C GLU A 147 -19.07 26.49 -2.08
N LEU A 148 -20.08 25.63 -1.90
CA LEU A 148 -21.06 25.74 -0.81
C LEU A 148 -20.49 25.27 0.54
N GLY A 149 -19.33 24.60 0.53
CA GLY A 149 -18.66 24.07 1.71
C GLY A 149 -17.89 25.10 2.55
N PHE A 150 -17.77 26.34 2.08
CA PHE A 150 -16.94 27.39 2.69
C PHE A 150 -17.74 28.63 3.07
N SER A 151 -17.34 29.32 4.14
CA SER A 151 -18.02 30.54 4.65
C SER A 151 -17.90 31.75 3.74
N ASP A 152 -16.86 31.77 2.92
CA ASP A 152 -16.44 32.97 2.20
C ASP A 152 -16.97 32.97 0.76
N SER A 153 -16.96 34.13 0.11
CA SER A 153 -17.34 34.27 -1.30
C SER A 153 -16.42 33.44 -2.21
N PRO A 154 -16.96 32.65 -3.17
CA PRO A 154 -16.16 31.83 -4.10
C PRO A 154 -15.31 32.66 -5.06
N MET A 155 -15.53 33.98 -5.11
CA MET A 155 -14.82 34.91 -5.97
C MET A 155 -14.08 35.96 -5.15
N GLU A 156 -12.80 36.14 -5.45
CA GLU A 156 -11.91 37.17 -4.92
C GLU A 156 -11.36 37.95 -6.12
N ASP A 157 -11.57 39.26 -6.18
CA ASP A 157 -11.15 40.14 -7.29
C ASP A 157 -11.55 39.65 -8.69
N GLY A 158 -12.76 39.10 -8.84
CA GLY A 158 -13.28 38.60 -10.12
C GLY A 158 -12.65 37.29 -10.60
N ARG A 159 -11.81 36.65 -9.78
CA ARG A 159 -11.23 35.33 -10.04
C ARG A 159 -11.78 34.31 -9.05
N ARG A 160 -12.01 33.08 -9.51
CA ARG A 160 -12.35 31.98 -8.61
C ARG A 160 -11.16 31.68 -7.71
N LYS A 161 -11.39 31.68 -6.40
CA LYS A 161 -10.39 31.33 -5.39
C LYS A 161 -10.20 29.82 -5.39
N ASN A 162 -8.96 29.34 -5.56
CA ASN A 162 -8.65 27.93 -5.36
C ASN A 162 -8.60 27.66 -3.85
N ARG A 163 -9.47 26.78 -3.35
CA ARG A 163 -9.57 26.49 -1.90
C ARG A 163 -9.12 25.08 -1.54
N LEU A 164 -8.41 24.42 -2.45
CA LEU A 164 -7.70 23.20 -2.13
C LEU A 164 -6.77 23.44 -0.93
N GLY A 165 -6.84 22.58 0.08
CA GLY A 165 -6.04 22.74 1.31
C GLY A 165 -6.68 23.58 2.40
N THR A 166 -7.95 23.98 2.26
CA THR A 166 -8.67 24.70 3.31
C THR A 166 -9.77 23.84 3.94
N PRO A 167 -9.95 23.86 5.27
CA PRO A 167 -10.97 23.08 5.94
C PRO A 167 -12.37 23.57 5.57
N PHE A 168 -13.33 22.65 5.51
CA PHE A 168 -14.75 23.00 5.35
C PHE A 168 -15.32 23.65 6.61
N MET A 169 -16.53 24.23 6.47
CA MET A 169 -17.31 24.65 7.63
C MET A 169 -17.49 23.50 8.63
N LYS A 170 -17.45 23.83 9.92
CA LYS A 170 -17.62 22.88 11.04
C LYS A 170 -18.90 22.02 10.96
N ASP A 171 -19.95 22.53 10.34
CA ASP A 171 -21.24 21.84 10.24
C ASP A 171 -21.21 20.68 9.24
N ILE A 172 -20.22 20.61 8.37
CA ILE A 172 -20.09 19.58 7.34
C ILE A 172 -19.34 18.40 7.95
N MET A 173 -19.96 17.22 7.92
CA MET A 173 -19.41 15.99 8.51
C MET A 173 -18.40 15.31 7.58
N PHE A 174 -17.52 16.10 6.96
CA PHE A 174 -16.43 15.62 6.11
C PHE A 174 -15.23 16.55 6.23
N ASP A 175 -14.05 15.97 6.43
CA ASP A 175 -12.81 16.73 6.51
C ASP A 175 -12.23 16.99 5.11
N ASN A 176 -12.13 18.26 4.71
CA ASN A 176 -11.59 18.62 3.40
C ASN A 176 -10.07 18.42 3.29
N LEU A 177 -9.35 18.30 4.41
CA LEU A 177 -7.92 18.04 4.37
C LEU A 177 -7.62 16.56 4.05
N GLN A 178 -8.63 15.69 4.10
CA GLN A 178 -8.49 14.30 3.72
C GLN A 178 -8.48 14.13 2.20
N ALA A 179 -7.42 13.51 1.67
CA ALA A 179 -7.27 13.27 0.22
C ALA A 179 -8.13 12.12 -0.31
N PHE A 180 -8.50 11.20 0.57
CA PHE A 180 -9.20 9.96 0.23
C PHE A 180 -10.66 10.00 0.67
N ILE A 181 -11.47 9.06 0.16
CA ILE A 181 -12.86 8.85 0.58
C ILE A 181 -12.88 7.78 1.69
N PRO A 182 -12.98 8.13 2.98
CA PRO A 182 -12.88 7.16 4.07
C PRO A 182 -14.08 6.20 4.09
N LEU A 183 -15.24 6.65 3.60
CA LEU A 183 -16.45 5.82 3.51
C LEU A 183 -16.21 4.55 2.67
N LEU A 184 -15.49 4.65 1.56
CA LEU A 184 -15.21 3.50 0.70
C LEU A 184 -14.11 2.60 1.26
N SER A 185 -13.18 3.15 2.02
CA SER A 185 -12.12 2.39 2.68
C SER A 185 -12.65 1.59 3.88
N THR A 186 -13.42 2.25 4.73
CA THR A 186 -13.87 1.70 6.03
C THR A 186 -14.96 0.63 5.90
N GLN A 187 -15.80 0.72 4.86
CA GLN A 187 -16.90 -0.23 4.64
C GLN A 187 -16.50 -1.39 3.71
N MET A 188 -15.26 -1.44 3.24
CA MET A 188 -14.81 -2.44 2.27
C MET A 188 -14.69 -3.83 2.89
N LEU A 189 -15.36 -4.80 2.28
CA LEU A 189 -15.25 -6.23 2.62
C LEU A 189 -14.22 -6.93 1.74
N SER A 190 -14.26 -6.63 0.44
CA SER A 190 -13.34 -7.20 -0.53
C SER A 190 -13.17 -6.31 -1.75
N LEU A 191 -12.03 -6.46 -2.40
CA LEU A 191 -11.70 -5.85 -3.68
C LEU A 191 -10.98 -6.89 -4.53
N SER A 192 -11.46 -7.09 -5.76
CA SER A 192 -10.92 -8.09 -6.69
C SER A 192 -10.90 -7.57 -8.13
N GLY A 193 -10.15 -8.25 -9.01
CA GLY A 193 -10.11 -7.94 -10.45
C GLY A 193 -8.86 -7.19 -10.93
N MET A 194 -7.85 -7.03 -10.07
CA MET A 194 -6.58 -6.46 -10.52
C MET A 194 -5.78 -7.50 -11.35
N PRO A 195 -5.28 -7.15 -12.54
CA PRO A 195 -4.61 -8.09 -13.45
C PRO A 195 -3.19 -8.42 -13.00
N ASP A 196 -2.69 -9.59 -13.39
CA ASP A 196 -1.30 -9.99 -13.14
C ASP A 196 -0.35 -9.37 -14.16
N GLN A 197 0.91 -9.16 -13.76
CA GLN A 197 1.96 -8.74 -14.68
C GLN A 197 2.36 -9.93 -15.57
N SER A 198 2.22 -9.77 -16.88
CA SER A 198 2.61 -10.77 -17.87
C SER A 198 3.36 -10.11 -19.02
N VAL A 199 4.12 -10.92 -19.75
CA VAL A 199 4.89 -10.51 -20.92
C VAL A 199 4.53 -11.45 -22.06
N ASP A 200 4.30 -10.88 -23.24
CA ASP A 200 4.02 -11.64 -24.45
C ASP A 200 5.34 -12.13 -25.08
N ASN A 201 5.27 -13.29 -25.71
CA ASN A 201 6.42 -13.95 -26.33
C ASN A 201 6.21 -14.09 -27.83
N TRP A 202 7.16 -13.61 -28.62
CA TRP A 202 7.24 -13.87 -30.04
C TRP A 202 8.01 -15.18 -30.28
N MET A 203 7.49 -16.04 -31.15
CA MET A 203 8.13 -17.30 -31.54
C MET A 203 8.34 -17.33 -33.05
N SER A 204 9.50 -17.80 -33.50
CA SER A 204 9.77 -18.02 -34.92
C SER A 204 8.93 -19.19 -35.48
N GLU A 205 8.78 -19.22 -36.81
CA GLU A 205 8.21 -20.39 -37.51
C GLU A 205 9.07 -21.65 -37.26
N GLU A 206 8.44 -22.82 -37.26
CA GLU A 206 9.13 -24.10 -37.03
C GLU A 206 10.13 -24.41 -38.16
N GLY A 207 11.40 -24.63 -37.81
CA GLY A 207 12.40 -25.16 -38.74
C GLY A 207 12.14 -26.63 -39.11
N LEU A 208 12.92 -27.18 -40.04
CA LEU A 208 12.75 -28.56 -40.54
C LEU A 208 12.88 -29.63 -39.43
N MET A 209 13.62 -29.33 -38.35
CA MET A 209 13.74 -30.18 -37.16
C MET A 209 12.84 -29.74 -35.99
N ARG A 210 11.85 -28.88 -36.24
CA ARG A 210 10.97 -28.26 -35.24
C ARG A 210 11.72 -27.40 -34.21
N GLU A 211 12.87 -26.90 -34.60
CA GLU A 211 13.56 -25.87 -33.83
C GLU A 211 12.77 -24.55 -33.95
N GLN A 212 12.58 -23.90 -32.81
CA GLN A 212 11.97 -22.58 -32.70
C GLN A 212 12.82 -21.74 -31.76
N TRP A 213 12.98 -20.47 -32.10
CA TRP A 213 13.56 -19.48 -31.21
C TRP A 213 12.49 -18.49 -30.77
N GLY A 214 12.52 -18.10 -29.50
CA GLY A 214 11.56 -17.18 -28.91
C GLY A 214 12.23 -15.95 -28.31
N MET A 215 11.55 -14.81 -28.36
CA MET A 215 11.95 -13.62 -27.62
C MET A 215 10.75 -12.90 -27.01
N VAL A 216 10.99 -12.24 -25.88
CA VAL A 216 10.02 -11.33 -25.25
C VAL A 216 9.69 -10.17 -26.20
N ASP A 217 8.39 -9.92 -26.42
CA ASP A 217 7.88 -8.93 -27.39
C ASP A 217 6.99 -7.85 -26.77
N SER A 218 6.70 -7.91 -25.47
CA SER A 218 5.93 -6.85 -24.78
C SER A 218 6.51 -6.42 -23.44
N THR A 219 5.99 -5.31 -22.92
CA THR A 219 6.38 -4.77 -21.61
C THR A 219 5.58 -5.44 -20.50
N HIS A 220 6.24 -5.75 -19.38
CA HIS A 220 5.58 -6.27 -18.16
C HIS A 220 4.62 -5.26 -17.48
N GLU A 221 4.60 -4.01 -17.93
CA GLU A 221 3.72 -2.97 -17.39
C GLU A 221 2.28 -3.12 -17.87
N ILE A 222 1.37 -3.11 -16.91
CA ILE A 222 -0.06 -3.18 -17.19
C ILE A 222 -0.54 -1.77 -17.57
N ASN A 223 -0.79 -1.57 -18.86
CA ASN A 223 -1.32 -0.32 -19.41
C ASN A 223 -2.70 -0.51 -20.08
N ASN A 224 -3.22 -1.74 -20.06
CA ASN A 224 -4.53 -2.08 -20.61
C ASN A 224 -5.68 -1.70 -19.65
N GLN A 225 -6.89 -1.86 -20.15
CA GLN A 225 -8.11 -1.71 -19.38
C GLN A 225 -8.50 -3.02 -18.68
N TYR A 226 -9.08 -2.92 -17.49
CA TYR A 226 -9.61 -4.05 -16.73
C TYR A 226 -10.75 -3.57 -15.83
N SER A 227 -11.57 -4.52 -15.35
CA SER A 227 -12.64 -4.24 -14.40
C SER A 227 -12.27 -4.76 -13.01
N MET A 228 -12.60 -3.97 -12.00
CA MET A 228 -12.48 -4.36 -10.59
C MET A 228 -13.86 -4.44 -9.96
N SER A 229 -14.06 -5.39 -9.05
CA SER A 229 -15.26 -5.51 -8.25
C SER A 229 -14.94 -5.21 -6.78
N MET A 230 -15.69 -4.29 -6.19
CA MET A 230 -15.58 -3.87 -4.80
C MET A 230 -16.86 -4.20 -4.06
N SER A 231 -16.76 -5.03 -3.03
CA SER A 231 -17.88 -5.37 -2.15
C SER A 231 -17.77 -4.56 -0.85
N LEU A 232 -18.85 -3.87 -0.50
CA LEU A 232 -18.93 -3.00 0.68
C LEU A 232 -20.08 -3.45 1.58
N ASN A 233 -19.91 -3.27 2.89
CA ASN A 233 -21.02 -3.28 3.83
C ASN A 233 -21.85 -2.01 3.64
N ASN A 234 -23.18 -2.14 3.63
CA ASN A 234 -24.07 -1.01 3.44
C ASN A 234 -24.45 -0.38 4.79
N PRO A 235 -23.98 0.84 5.12
CA PRO A 235 -24.34 1.48 6.36
C PRO A 235 -25.74 2.12 6.28
N TYR A 236 -26.35 2.36 7.44
CA TYR A 236 -27.68 2.96 7.54
C TYR A 236 -27.78 4.29 6.77
N GLY A 237 -28.89 4.47 6.05
CA GLY A 237 -29.13 5.65 5.20
C GLY A 237 -28.59 5.52 3.75
N ASN A 238 -27.96 4.39 3.39
CA ASN A 238 -27.46 4.09 2.05
C ASN A 238 -26.53 5.16 1.43
N PRO A 239 -25.53 5.71 2.16
CA PRO A 239 -24.64 6.75 1.65
C PRO A 239 -23.82 6.32 0.44
N ILE A 240 -23.37 5.06 0.41
CA ILE A 240 -22.53 4.52 -0.66
C ILE A 240 -23.28 4.58 -1.98
N MET A 241 -24.54 4.15 -2.00
CA MET A 241 -25.35 4.21 -3.20
C MET A 241 -25.63 5.64 -3.66
N ARG A 242 -25.98 6.54 -2.73
CA ARG A 242 -26.23 7.94 -3.07
C ARG A 242 -24.98 8.58 -3.68
N MET A 243 -23.81 8.28 -3.13
CA MET A 243 -22.53 8.74 -3.67
C MET A 243 -22.25 8.19 -5.08
N MET A 244 -22.49 6.90 -5.33
CA MET A 244 -22.32 6.31 -6.67
C MET A 244 -23.33 6.86 -7.68
N GLY A 245 -24.58 7.09 -7.26
CA GLY A 245 -25.60 7.72 -8.10
C GLY A 245 -25.21 9.14 -8.52
N VAL A 246 -24.66 9.95 -7.60
CA VAL A 246 -24.12 11.29 -7.91
C VAL A 246 -22.94 11.18 -8.88
N TRP A 247 -22.03 10.23 -8.68
CA TRP A 247 -20.87 10.00 -9.55
C TRP A 247 -21.29 9.67 -10.98
N LEU A 248 -22.21 8.72 -11.16
CA LEU A 248 -22.71 8.30 -12.46
C LEU A 248 -23.52 9.40 -13.16
N GLU A 249 -24.34 10.13 -12.42
CA GLU A 249 -25.10 11.26 -12.95
C GLU A 249 -24.17 12.37 -13.44
N TYR A 250 -23.10 12.67 -12.71
CA TYR A 250 -22.09 13.64 -13.11
C TYR A 250 -21.37 13.21 -14.41
N MET A 251 -20.89 11.97 -14.47
CA MET A 251 -20.24 11.40 -15.65
C MET A 251 -21.13 11.45 -16.90
N SER A 252 -22.38 11.01 -16.76
CA SER A 252 -23.36 11.04 -17.84
C SER A 252 -23.71 12.47 -18.25
N GLY A 253 -23.86 13.38 -17.29
CA GLY A 253 -24.20 14.76 -17.56
C GLY A 253 -23.07 15.55 -18.23
N ILE A 254 -21.78 15.21 -18.02
CA ILE A 254 -20.68 15.77 -18.81
C ILE A 254 -20.80 15.33 -20.26
N LYS A 255 -21.05 14.04 -20.52
CA LYS A 255 -21.21 13.52 -21.88
C LYS A 255 -22.38 14.16 -22.62
N MET A 256 -23.47 14.45 -21.90
CA MET A 256 -24.64 15.17 -22.44
C MET A 256 -24.48 16.69 -22.50
N GLY A 257 -23.39 17.25 -21.96
CA GLY A 257 -23.15 18.70 -21.90
C GLY A 257 -24.00 19.46 -20.87
N LYS A 258 -24.65 18.75 -19.94
CA LYS A 258 -25.39 19.35 -18.80
C LYS A 258 -24.48 19.86 -17.71
N PHE A 259 -23.38 19.15 -17.44
CA PHE A 259 -22.35 19.59 -16.51
C PHE A 259 -21.12 20.07 -17.28
N LYS A 260 -20.52 21.14 -16.79
CA LYS A 260 -19.25 21.66 -17.32
C LYS A 260 -18.11 21.32 -16.36
N PRO A 261 -17.01 20.71 -16.82
CA PRO A 261 -15.84 20.49 -15.97
C PRO A 261 -15.27 21.83 -15.49
N LYS A 262 -14.48 21.80 -14.40
CA LYS A 262 -13.76 23.01 -13.96
C LYS A 262 -12.87 23.53 -15.08
N MET A 263 -12.79 24.86 -15.23
CA MET A 263 -12.01 25.50 -16.29
C MET A 263 -10.53 25.05 -16.29
N ARG A 264 -9.93 24.89 -15.11
CA ARG A 264 -8.59 24.30 -14.93
C ARG A 264 -8.45 22.96 -15.63
N ASN A 265 -9.41 22.07 -15.43
CA ASN A 265 -9.38 20.71 -15.96
C ASN A 265 -9.59 20.72 -17.48
N SER A 266 -10.42 21.63 -17.99
CA SER A 266 -10.59 21.84 -19.44
C SER A 266 -9.29 22.34 -20.11
N ILE A 267 -8.61 23.32 -19.52
CA ILE A 267 -7.34 23.86 -20.05
C ILE A 267 -6.25 22.78 -20.04
N GLN A 268 -6.15 22.01 -18.95
CA GLN A 268 -5.14 20.97 -18.78
C GLN A 268 -5.51 19.63 -19.43
N ARG A 269 -6.68 19.54 -20.10
CA ARG A 269 -7.22 18.30 -20.67
C ARG A 269 -7.27 17.14 -19.67
N ARG A 270 -7.58 17.45 -18.42
CA ARG A 270 -7.77 16.47 -17.34
C ARG A 270 -9.23 16.06 -17.26
N ILE A 271 -9.46 14.76 -17.10
CA ILE A 271 -10.79 14.23 -16.82
C ILE A 271 -11.02 14.36 -15.32
N ASP A 272 -12.15 14.94 -14.94
CA ASP A 272 -12.48 15.37 -13.58
C ASP A 272 -13.08 14.26 -12.71
N TYR A 273 -13.75 13.28 -13.32
CA TYR A 273 -14.41 12.19 -12.59
C TYR A 273 -13.56 10.95 -12.36
N GLN A 274 -12.27 11.02 -12.68
CA GLN A 274 -11.33 9.93 -12.47
C GLN A 274 -10.77 9.96 -11.05
N SER A 275 -10.67 8.78 -10.44
CA SER A 275 -10.01 8.57 -9.16
C SER A 275 -8.89 7.55 -9.31
N ARG A 276 -8.00 7.52 -8.33
CA ARG A 276 -6.94 6.53 -8.20
C ARG A 276 -7.20 5.68 -6.96
N MET A 277 -6.85 4.40 -7.03
CA MET A 277 -6.95 3.49 -5.88
C MET A 277 -5.58 3.01 -5.47
N TYR A 278 -5.31 3.03 -4.18
CA TYR A 278 -4.08 2.53 -3.56
C TYR A 278 -4.45 1.45 -2.57
N GLY A 279 -3.67 0.38 -2.49
CA GLY A 279 -3.88 -0.61 -1.43
C GLY A 279 -2.59 -1.18 -0.89
N PHE A 280 -2.64 -1.47 0.41
CA PHE A 280 -1.52 -1.96 1.19
C PHE A 280 -1.95 -3.19 1.97
N LYS A 281 -1.03 -4.14 2.11
CA LYS A 281 -1.14 -5.21 3.11
C LYS A 281 -0.03 -5.08 4.13
N TYR A 282 -0.33 -5.45 5.37
CA TYR A 282 0.61 -5.34 6.48
C TYR A 282 1.14 -6.71 6.91
N ASP A 283 2.37 -6.71 7.40
CA ASP A 283 2.91 -7.78 8.24
C ASP A 283 2.48 -7.59 9.70
N ALA A 284 2.72 -8.59 10.55
CA ALA A 284 2.53 -8.56 12.00
C ALA A 284 3.19 -7.34 12.68
N LEU A 285 4.30 -6.87 12.11
CA LEU A 285 5.08 -5.75 12.62
C LEU A 285 4.59 -4.37 12.12
N GLY A 286 3.55 -4.34 11.29
CA GLY A 286 2.98 -3.11 10.72
C GLY A 286 3.76 -2.55 9.52
N ASN A 287 4.71 -3.31 8.97
CA ASN A 287 5.39 -2.97 7.72
C ASN A 287 4.52 -3.35 6.53
N ILE A 288 4.60 -2.56 5.45
CA ILE A 288 3.89 -2.78 4.19
C ILE A 288 4.60 -3.92 3.44
N THR A 289 3.90 -5.03 3.24
CA THR A 289 4.42 -6.21 2.53
C THR A 289 4.12 -6.18 1.05
N ARG A 290 2.90 -5.75 0.69
CA ARG A 290 2.46 -5.59 -0.69
C ARG A 290 1.84 -4.23 -0.87
N PHE A 291 2.25 -3.56 -1.93
CA PHE A 291 1.68 -2.32 -2.38
C PHE A 291 1.19 -2.45 -3.82
N TRP A 292 0.01 -1.92 -4.06
CA TRP A 292 -0.52 -1.82 -5.41
C TRP A 292 -1.22 -0.49 -5.62
N THR A 293 -1.26 -0.08 -6.89
CA THR A 293 -1.97 1.12 -7.33
C THR A 293 -2.73 0.82 -8.62
N ALA A 294 -4.01 1.13 -8.63
CA ALA A 294 -4.81 1.22 -9.85
C ALA A 294 -4.79 2.67 -10.33
N CYS A 295 -4.16 2.94 -11.47
CA CYS A 295 -3.72 4.28 -11.86
C CYS A 295 -4.87 5.26 -12.12
N VAL A 296 -5.88 4.80 -12.86
CA VAL A 296 -7.07 5.57 -13.24
C VAL A 296 -8.28 4.65 -13.13
N CYS A 297 -9.27 5.03 -12.34
CA CYS A 297 -10.48 4.26 -12.09
C CYS A 297 -11.71 5.16 -11.98
N TRP A 298 -12.87 4.63 -12.35
CA TRP A 298 -14.19 5.23 -12.11
C TRP A 298 -15.27 4.15 -11.95
N PRO A 299 -16.34 4.41 -11.19
CA PRO A 299 -17.42 3.44 -10.99
C PRO A 299 -18.30 3.34 -12.24
N MET A 300 -18.88 2.16 -12.47
CA MET A 300 -19.70 1.86 -13.65
C MET A 300 -21.17 1.56 -13.33
N ASN A 301 -21.49 1.28 -12.07
CA ASN A 301 -22.85 0.94 -11.66
C ASN A 301 -23.19 1.49 -10.27
N ASP A 302 -24.47 1.69 -10.06
CA ASP A 302 -25.10 1.73 -8.75
C ASP A 302 -25.91 0.43 -8.59
N ASN A 303 -26.14 -0.02 -7.35
CA ASN A 303 -26.94 -1.23 -7.09
C ASN A 303 -28.43 -0.90 -6.91
N ALA A 304 -28.90 0.19 -7.53
CA ALA A 304 -30.25 0.72 -7.31
C ALA A 304 -31.36 -0.24 -7.78
N GLY A 305 -31.10 -1.03 -8.82
CA GLY A 305 -32.05 -2.01 -9.35
C GLY A 305 -32.35 -3.16 -8.38
N GLN A 306 -31.35 -3.66 -7.66
CA GLN A 306 -31.56 -4.72 -6.67
C GLN A 306 -32.37 -4.23 -5.48
N MET A 307 -32.12 -3.00 -5.01
CA MET A 307 -32.84 -2.40 -3.88
C MET A 307 -34.27 -1.95 -4.21
N ALA A 308 -34.64 -1.91 -5.50
CA ALA A 308 -36.02 -1.68 -5.92
C ALA A 308 -36.89 -2.94 -5.81
N ASN A 309 -36.29 -4.11 -5.55
CA ASN A 309 -37.02 -5.35 -5.36
C ASN A 309 -37.77 -5.32 -4.03
N VAL A 310 -39.04 -5.71 -4.07
CA VAL A 310 -39.88 -5.79 -2.88
C VAL A 310 -40.29 -7.25 -2.70
N ASP A 311 -39.81 -7.87 -1.63
CA ASP A 311 -40.30 -9.17 -1.17
C ASP A 311 -41.12 -8.97 0.12
N ASN A 312 -42.39 -9.36 0.09
CA ASN A 312 -43.29 -9.24 1.24
C ASN A 312 -43.41 -10.54 2.04
N THR A 313 -42.62 -11.58 1.72
CA THR A 313 -42.67 -12.87 2.43
C THR A 313 -42.02 -12.83 3.81
N LYS A 314 -41.19 -11.81 4.09
CA LYS A 314 -40.49 -11.62 5.37
C LYS A 314 -40.76 -10.20 5.91
N PRO A 315 -40.97 -10.05 7.23
CA PRO A 315 -41.19 -8.73 7.85
C PRO A 315 -39.93 -7.85 7.89
N GLN A 316 -38.74 -8.43 7.72
CA GLN A 316 -37.48 -7.72 7.52
C GLN A 316 -36.76 -8.28 6.30
N LEU A 317 -36.36 -7.37 5.42
CA LEU A 317 -35.55 -7.67 4.25
C LEU A 317 -34.07 -7.45 4.58
N ASN A 318 -33.27 -8.48 4.38
CA ASN A 318 -31.81 -8.46 4.59
C ASN A 318 -31.04 -8.45 3.25
N ASP A 319 -31.73 -8.24 2.14
CA ASP A 319 -31.13 -8.35 0.81
C ASP A 319 -30.16 -7.19 0.49
N ASP A 320 -30.16 -6.14 1.32
CA ASP A 320 -29.44 -4.89 1.10
C ASP A 320 -28.20 -4.70 2.00
N THR A 321 -27.74 -5.75 2.68
CA THR A 321 -26.60 -5.64 3.63
C THR A 321 -25.26 -5.41 2.92
N THR A 322 -25.13 -5.85 1.66
CA THR A 322 -23.89 -5.75 0.90
C THR A 322 -24.12 -5.08 -0.44
N ILE A 323 -23.27 -4.11 -0.79
CA ILE A 323 -23.29 -3.42 -2.08
C ILE A 323 -22.08 -3.87 -2.90
N ASN A 324 -22.33 -4.26 -4.15
CA ASN A 324 -21.27 -4.58 -5.10
C ASN A 324 -21.14 -3.46 -6.15
N LEU A 325 -19.95 -2.85 -6.20
CA LEU A 325 -19.60 -1.80 -7.16
C LEU A 325 -18.56 -2.32 -8.14
N ASN A 326 -18.83 -2.15 -9.41
CA ASN A 326 -17.90 -2.42 -10.50
C ASN A 326 -17.19 -1.12 -10.87
N TRP A 327 -15.87 -1.18 -10.91
CA TRP A 327 -14.98 -0.10 -11.33
C TRP A 327 -14.37 -0.47 -12.67
N GLN A 328 -14.31 0.49 -13.58
CA GLN A 328 -13.46 0.39 -14.76
C GLN A 328 -12.15 1.05 -14.42
N CYS A 329 -11.04 0.33 -14.65
CA CYS A 329 -9.70 0.83 -14.39
C CYS A 329 -8.81 0.72 -15.64
N ILE A 330 -7.84 1.62 -15.72
CA ILE A 330 -6.79 1.62 -16.75
C ILE A 330 -5.45 1.70 -16.04
N GLY A 331 -4.63 0.71 -16.34
CA GLY A 331 -3.28 0.57 -15.79
C GLY A 331 -3.24 0.12 -14.33
N ALA A 332 -2.24 -0.70 -14.02
CA ALA A 332 -1.94 -1.17 -12.68
C ALA A 332 -0.43 -1.16 -12.43
N ARG A 333 -0.04 -0.87 -11.19
CA ARG A 333 1.36 -0.85 -10.77
C ARG A 333 1.50 -1.55 -9.43
N PHE A 334 2.55 -2.34 -9.29
CA PHE A 334 2.82 -3.18 -8.13
C PHE A 334 4.18 -2.83 -7.56
N ASP A 335 4.26 -2.65 -6.24
CA ASP A 335 5.47 -2.43 -5.45
C ASP A 335 6.43 -1.34 -5.96
N ASP A 336 5.93 -0.37 -6.73
CA ASP A 336 6.71 0.74 -7.27
C ASP A 336 6.84 1.88 -6.24
N PRO A 337 8.08 2.26 -5.84
CA PRO A 337 8.33 3.34 -4.89
C PRO A 337 7.84 4.71 -5.38
N LEU A 338 7.83 4.97 -6.70
CA LEU A 338 7.35 6.24 -7.25
C LEU A 338 5.87 6.44 -6.90
N TYR A 339 5.07 5.37 -6.96
CA TYR A 339 3.65 5.46 -6.63
C TYR A 339 3.40 5.62 -5.12
N MET A 340 4.33 5.17 -4.26
CA MET A 340 4.31 5.49 -2.83
C MET A 340 4.60 6.98 -2.58
N GLU A 341 5.53 7.57 -3.32
CA GLU A 341 5.77 9.01 -3.27
C GLU A 341 4.58 9.81 -3.82
N MET A 342 3.96 9.36 -4.90
CA MET A 342 2.73 9.98 -5.43
C MET A 342 1.57 9.91 -4.43
N PHE A 343 1.46 8.84 -3.64
CA PHE A 343 0.49 8.75 -2.55
C PHE A 343 0.71 9.86 -1.53
N ASN A 344 1.95 10.04 -1.06
CA ASN A 344 2.30 11.10 -0.11
C ASN A 344 2.08 12.49 -0.70
N LEU A 345 2.44 12.68 -1.97
CA LEU A 345 2.23 13.93 -2.68
C LEU A 345 0.73 14.25 -2.78
N THR A 346 -0.12 13.26 -3.03
CA THR A 346 -1.58 13.42 -3.02
C THR A 346 -2.06 13.88 -1.63
N VAL A 347 -1.58 13.27 -0.55
CA VAL A 347 -1.91 13.72 0.82
C VAL A 347 -1.48 15.17 1.03
N SER A 348 -0.27 15.54 0.60
CA SER A 348 0.25 16.91 0.74
C SER A 348 -0.48 17.95 -0.12
N MET A 349 -1.07 17.56 -1.26
CA MET A 349 -1.89 18.44 -2.09
C MET A 349 -3.19 18.84 -1.40
N PHE A 350 -3.78 17.93 -0.63
CA PHE A 350 -5.03 18.16 0.10
C PHE A 350 -4.80 18.73 1.49
N ASN A 351 -3.72 18.34 2.15
CA ASN A 351 -3.28 18.90 3.41
C ASN A 351 -1.87 19.49 3.25
N PRO A 352 -1.74 20.81 3.01
CA PRO A 352 -0.44 21.47 2.86
C PRO A 352 0.47 21.31 4.08
N ASP A 353 -0.09 21.12 5.28
CA ASP A 353 0.67 20.94 6.52
C ASP A 353 1.45 19.61 6.54
N MET A 354 1.01 18.63 5.73
CA MET A 354 1.68 17.35 5.52
C MET A 354 2.76 17.40 4.42
N MET A 355 3.11 18.58 3.88
CA MET A 355 4.27 18.69 3.00
C MET A 355 5.56 18.38 3.78
N PRO A 356 6.53 17.67 3.19
CA PRO A 356 7.81 17.44 3.83
C PRO A 356 8.58 18.75 3.96
N GLN A 357 9.21 18.97 5.12
CA GLN A 357 10.19 20.03 5.27
C GLN A 357 11.38 19.80 4.31
N PRO A 358 11.94 20.84 3.68
CA PRO A 358 13.10 20.69 2.78
C PRO A 358 14.25 19.91 3.45
N GLY A 359 14.67 18.80 2.83
CA GLY A 359 15.78 17.95 3.32
C GLY A 359 15.37 16.79 4.25
N SER A 360 14.15 16.78 4.80
CA SER A 360 13.67 15.70 5.68
C SER A 360 13.58 14.35 4.98
N VAL A 361 13.15 14.34 3.72
CA VAL A 361 13.03 13.14 2.88
C VAL A 361 14.39 12.47 2.64
N ALA A 362 15.46 13.25 2.49
CA ALA A 362 16.81 12.72 2.26
C ALA A 362 17.45 12.10 3.52
N ALA A 363 17.04 12.56 4.71
CA ALA A 363 17.49 12.01 5.99
C ALA A 363 16.73 10.73 6.40
N GLY A 364 15.73 10.33 5.61
CA GLY A 364 14.89 9.16 5.87
C GLY A 364 13.89 9.35 7.01
N ASN A 365 13.86 10.49 7.70
CA ASN A 365 12.85 10.76 8.72
C ASN A 365 11.94 11.88 8.22
N PHE A 366 10.71 11.53 7.85
CA PHE A 366 9.72 12.50 7.41
C PHE A 366 9.34 13.43 8.58
N ILE A 367 9.48 14.73 8.32
CA ILE A 367 9.07 15.80 9.24
C ILE A 367 8.11 16.69 8.43
N PRO A 368 6.83 16.80 8.86
CA PRO A 368 5.87 17.68 8.19
C PRO A 368 6.28 19.15 8.39
N ILE A 369 5.92 20.02 7.43
CA ILE A 369 6.24 21.45 7.50
C ILE A 369 5.61 22.12 8.73
N ALA A 370 4.47 21.60 9.20
CA ALA A 370 3.81 22.00 10.43
C ALA A 370 4.15 21.03 11.59
N GLU A 371 5.43 20.76 11.83
CA GLU A 371 5.90 19.91 12.94
C GLU A 371 5.31 20.34 14.30
N ASP A 372 5.17 21.65 14.52
CA ASP A 372 4.58 22.20 15.74
C ASP A 372 3.11 21.83 15.94
N GLN A 373 2.40 21.48 14.86
CA GLN A 373 0.97 21.20 14.89
C GLN A 373 0.62 19.74 14.65
N LEU A 374 1.48 18.95 14.02
CA LEU A 374 1.20 17.57 13.63
C LEU A 374 2.03 16.58 14.46
N VAL A 375 1.34 15.62 15.08
CA VAL A 375 1.96 14.59 15.92
C VAL A 375 1.79 13.22 15.26
N PRO A 376 2.85 12.42 15.12
CA PRO A 376 2.74 11.03 14.66
C PRO A 376 2.09 10.17 15.75
N ILE A 377 1.10 9.36 15.36
CA ILE A 377 0.45 8.41 16.26
C ILE A 377 1.32 7.17 16.42
N ALA A 378 1.67 6.85 17.67
CA ALA A 378 2.37 5.61 18.00
C ALA A 378 1.46 4.39 17.69
N PRO A 379 2.02 3.26 17.20
CA PRO A 379 1.22 2.08 16.82
C PRO A 379 0.28 1.56 17.91
N GLN A 380 0.66 1.70 19.17
CA GLN A 380 -0.11 1.28 20.34
C GLN A 380 -1.37 2.12 20.57
N LEU A 381 -1.35 3.38 20.11
CA LEU A 381 -2.46 4.32 20.26
C LEU A 381 -3.40 4.33 19.05
N LEU A 382 -3.04 3.67 17.94
CA LEU A 382 -3.86 3.63 16.73
C LEU A 382 -5.34 3.25 16.98
N PRO A 383 -5.67 2.28 17.86
CA PRO A 383 -7.07 1.96 18.14
C PRO A 383 -7.86 3.12 18.76
N LEU A 384 -7.22 3.99 19.54
CA LEU A 384 -7.86 5.16 20.14
C LEU A 384 -8.15 6.25 19.10
N PHE A 385 -7.28 6.37 18.09
CA PHE A 385 -7.39 7.33 17.00
C PHE A 385 -8.15 6.78 15.80
N ASN A 386 -9.02 5.79 15.99
CA ASN A 386 -9.80 5.25 14.89
C ASN A 386 -10.67 6.36 14.24
N TYR A 387 -10.72 6.39 12.91
CA TYR A 387 -11.31 7.44 12.07
C TYR A 387 -10.61 8.80 12.08
N TYR A 388 -9.48 8.94 12.80
CA TYR A 388 -8.64 10.12 12.78
C TYR A 388 -7.28 9.85 12.14
N GLY A 389 -6.77 10.83 11.41
CA GLY A 389 -5.39 10.86 10.97
C GLY A 389 -5.19 10.86 9.45
N TYR A 390 -4.08 11.48 9.08
CA TYR A 390 -3.59 11.58 7.72
C TYR A 390 -2.47 10.57 7.50
N PRO A 391 -2.57 9.72 6.47
CA PRO A 391 -1.57 8.70 6.20
C PRO A 391 -0.31 9.28 5.55
N HIS A 392 0.86 8.81 5.96
CA HIS A 392 2.14 9.07 5.32
C HIS A 392 2.98 7.80 5.24
N ILE A 393 3.53 7.51 4.06
CA ILE A 393 4.30 6.31 3.79
C ILE A 393 5.79 6.65 3.69
N ASP A 394 6.59 6.00 4.51
CA ASP A 394 8.03 5.95 4.30
C ASP A 394 8.33 4.95 3.16
N SER A 395 8.71 5.46 1.98
CA SER A 395 8.97 4.65 0.78
C SER A 395 10.19 3.72 0.93
N LEU A 396 11.16 4.10 1.75
CA LEU A 396 12.38 3.33 1.99
C LEU A 396 12.14 2.21 3.01
N ARG A 397 11.53 2.56 4.16
CA ARG A 397 11.27 1.58 5.23
C ARG A 397 9.98 0.80 5.04
N ARG A 398 9.17 1.15 4.03
CA ARG A 398 7.85 0.58 3.75
C ARG A 398 6.97 0.57 5.00
N LYS A 399 6.88 1.71 5.68
CA LYS A 399 6.10 1.85 6.91
C LYS A 399 5.04 2.93 6.74
N LEU A 400 3.80 2.59 7.10
CA LEU A 400 2.73 3.58 7.19
C LEU A 400 2.76 4.25 8.58
N THR A 401 2.72 5.56 8.57
CA THR A 401 2.61 6.41 9.76
C THR A 401 1.37 7.29 9.63
N TRP A 402 0.70 7.53 10.75
CA TRP A 402 -0.51 8.36 10.80
C TRP A 402 -0.21 9.62 11.58
N TYR A 403 -0.61 10.77 11.05
CA TYR A 403 -0.42 12.07 11.68
C TYR A 403 -1.76 12.70 12.03
N VAL A 404 -1.84 13.33 13.20
CA VAL A 404 -3.04 14.05 13.69
C VAL A 404 -2.62 15.41 14.24
N TYR A 405 -3.50 16.39 14.15
CA TYR A 405 -3.26 17.70 14.74
C TYR A 405 -3.14 17.61 16.28
N GLN A 406 -2.22 18.35 16.88
CA GLN A 406 -1.91 18.29 18.31
C GLN A 406 -3.15 18.57 19.20
N ALA A 407 -4.03 19.46 18.74
CA ALA A 407 -5.30 19.75 19.42
C ALA A 407 -6.20 18.51 19.50
N ASP A 408 -6.34 17.78 18.40
CA ASP A 408 -7.14 16.54 18.34
C ASP A 408 -6.45 15.41 19.11
N TYR A 409 -5.13 15.34 19.05
CA TYR A 409 -4.31 14.39 19.81
C TYR A 409 -4.55 14.53 21.31
N GLN A 410 -4.45 15.75 21.84
CA GLN A 410 -4.72 16.04 23.25
C GLN A 410 -6.18 15.82 23.62
N PHE A 411 -7.12 16.21 22.75
CA PHE A 411 -8.54 16.03 22.99
C PHE A 411 -8.92 14.56 23.17
N ILE A 412 -8.44 13.69 22.27
CA ILE A 412 -8.72 12.25 22.31
C ILE A 412 -8.06 11.61 23.53
N LEU A 413 -6.80 11.93 23.83
CA LEU A 413 -6.11 11.39 24.99
C LEU A 413 -6.77 11.81 26.31
N LYS A 414 -7.20 13.07 26.43
CA LYS A 414 -7.95 13.56 27.60
C LYS A 414 -9.28 12.84 27.76
N ARG A 415 -9.98 12.58 26.65
CA ARG A 415 -11.24 11.82 26.66
C ARG A 415 -11.04 10.35 27.00
N ALA A 416 -9.87 9.80 26.65
CA ALA A 416 -9.45 8.45 27.02
C ALA A 416 -8.90 8.34 28.44
N GLY A 417 -8.66 9.46 29.15
CA GLY A 417 -8.12 9.50 30.51
C GLY A 417 -6.63 9.16 30.60
N LEU A 418 -5.88 9.35 29.51
CA LEU A 418 -4.42 9.13 29.46
C LEU A 418 -3.61 10.43 29.68
N LEU A 419 -4.30 11.57 29.67
CA LEU A 419 -3.87 12.92 30.05
C LEU A 419 -4.91 13.50 30.99
#